data_AF-A0A545TEM3-F1
#
_entry.id   AF-A0A545TEM3-F1
#
_cell.length_a   1.000
_cell.length_b   1.000
_cell.length_c   1.000
_cell.angle_alpha   90.00
_cell.angle_beta   90.00
_cell.angle_gamma   90.00
#
_symmetry.space_group_name_H-M   'P 1'
#
loop_
_entity.id
_entity.type
_entity.pdbx_description
1 polymer ?
#
loop_
_entity_poly.entity_id
_entity_poly.type
_entity_poly.pdbx_seq_one_letter_code
_entity_poly.pdbx_strand_id
1 'polypeptide(L)'
;MSRQSRVGALENAVVERVLEFDGKTTGSLEAACKAVGPDFTGFARLFELAASEDTRLQIAATWALRKLLKLGAEMTAAHCEAFIETATAQTAWEAQLHIAQSVQFIGSEDLNARRLADIITPWHKAKRPFLRAWTLDALCRLAHRDTGLKETAATLLTKAGEDPTASVRARARNLKKANLL
;
A
#
# COMPACT_ATOMS: atom_id res chain seq x y z
N MET A 1 -13.76 7.14 30.79
CA MET A 1 -12.87 6.44 29.83
C MET A 1 -11.80 7.42 29.39
N SER A 2 -10.51 7.12 29.59
CA SER A 2 -9.41 8.01 29.17
C SER A 2 -9.32 8.06 27.64
N ARG A 3 -8.74 9.14 27.07
CA ARG A 3 -8.51 9.23 25.61
C ARG A 3 -7.77 8.01 25.07
N GLN A 4 -6.76 7.55 25.80
CA GLN A 4 -5.96 6.37 25.43
C GLN A 4 -6.78 5.08 25.42
N SER A 5 -7.66 4.86 26.40
CA SER A 5 -8.56 3.70 26.40
C SER A 5 -9.60 3.73 25.26
N ARG A 6 -10.02 4.93 24.83
CA ARG A 6 -10.91 5.08 23.67
C ARG A 6 -10.21 4.75 22.36
N VAL A 7 -8.97 5.24 22.17
CA VAL A 7 -8.18 4.95 20.96
C VAL A 7 -7.91 3.44 20.86
N GLY A 8 -7.47 2.79 21.95
CA GLY A 8 -7.25 1.35 21.94
C GLY A 8 -8.48 0.53 21.57
N ALA A 9 -9.68 0.92 22.03
CA ALA A 9 -10.92 0.25 21.62
C ALA A 9 -11.23 0.43 20.13
N LEU A 10 -10.92 1.59 19.55
CA LEU A 10 -11.10 1.87 18.12
C LEU A 10 -10.08 1.11 17.26
N GLU A 11 -8.85 0.97 17.72
CA GLU A 11 -7.82 0.16 17.04
C GLU A 11 -8.22 -1.32 17.01
N ASN A 12 -8.70 -1.85 18.15
CA ASN A 12 -9.21 -3.22 18.21
C ASN A 12 -10.39 -3.43 17.25
N ALA A 13 -11.29 -2.45 17.14
CA ALA A 13 -12.40 -2.53 16.19
C ALA A 13 -11.92 -2.64 14.73
N VAL A 14 -10.81 -2.00 14.34
CA VAL A 14 -10.23 -2.20 13.00
C VAL A 14 -9.81 -3.66 12.81
N VAL A 15 -9.09 -4.22 13.78
CA VAL A 15 -8.61 -5.61 13.73
C VAL A 15 -9.79 -6.60 13.67
N GLU A 16 -10.81 -6.41 14.49
CA GLU A 16 -12.04 -7.23 14.45
C GLU A 16 -12.69 -7.19 13.06
N ARG A 17 -12.84 -6.01 12.47
CA ARG A 17 -13.42 -5.87 11.12
C ARG A 17 -12.56 -6.51 10.02
N VAL A 18 -11.23 -6.57 10.19
CA VAL A 18 -10.35 -7.31 9.28
C VAL A 18 -10.61 -8.81 9.39
N LEU A 19 -10.73 -9.34 10.61
CA LEU A 19 -11.00 -10.76 10.86
C LEU A 19 -12.39 -11.19 10.37
N GLU A 20 -13.38 -10.31 10.48
CA GLU A 20 -14.76 -10.54 10.04
C GLU A 20 -14.97 -10.33 8.53
N PHE A 21 -13.95 -9.86 7.79
CA PHE A 21 -14.10 -9.50 6.38
C PHE A 21 -14.59 -10.67 5.53
N ASP A 22 -15.70 -10.46 4.81
CA ASP A 22 -16.41 -11.47 4.02
C ASP A 22 -15.82 -11.70 2.61
N GLY A 23 -14.77 -10.97 2.24
CA GLY A 23 -14.18 -11.01 0.91
C GLY A 23 -14.81 -10.03 -0.09
N LYS A 24 -15.85 -9.28 0.29
CA LYS A 24 -16.66 -8.47 -0.63
C LYS A 24 -16.86 -7.05 -0.16
N THR A 25 -17.28 -6.85 1.08
CA THR A 25 -17.76 -5.55 1.56
C THR A 25 -16.78 -4.91 2.53
N THR A 26 -16.32 -3.71 2.20
CA THR A 26 -15.36 -2.96 3.02
C THR A 26 -16.03 -1.89 3.88
N GLY A 27 -17.36 -1.79 3.88
CA GLY A 27 -18.08 -0.69 4.55
C GLY A 27 -17.86 -0.65 6.07
N SER A 28 -17.93 -1.81 6.74
CA SER A 28 -17.70 -1.92 8.19
C SER A 28 -16.22 -1.66 8.55
N LEU A 29 -15.30 -2.15 7.73
CA LEU A 29 -13.86 -1.91 7.86
C LEU A 29 -13.50 -0.44 7.61
N GLU A 30 -14.15 0.19 6.62
CA GLU A 30 -13.99 1.61 6.33
C GLU A 30 -14.45 2.48 7.49
N ALA A 31 -15.61 2.16 8.07
CA ALA A 31 -16.14 2.87 9.22
C ALA A 31 -15.18 2.76 10.41
N ALA A 32 -14.64 1.58 10.69
CA ALA A 32 -13.65 1.38 11.75
C ALA A 32 -12.36 2.20 11.50
N CYS A 33 -11.80 2.15 10.29
CA CYS A 33 -10.61 2.93 9.94
C CYS A 33 -10.85 4.45 10.07
N LYS A 34 -12.03 4.94 9.65
CA LYS A 34 -12.39 6.36 9.80
C LYS A 34 -12.55 6.78 11.26
N ALA A 35 -13.07 5.89 12.10
CA ALA A 35 -13.33 6.19 13.50
C ALA A 35 -12.04 6.38 14.31
N VAL A 36 -10.99 5.60 14.01
CA VAL A 36 -9.65 5.80 14.60
C VAL A 36 -8.86 6.90 13.90
N GLY A 37 -8.93 6.98 12.56
CA GLY A 37 -8.29 8.03 11.78
C GLY A 37 -6.75 8.03 11.88
N PRO A 38 -6.10 9.21 11.94
CA PRO A 38 -4.64 9.32 11.98
C PRO A 38 -4.02 8.87 13.31
N ASP A 39 -4.82 8.77 14.38
CA ASP A 39 -4.35 8.35 15.72
C ASP A 39 -4.08 6.83 15.80
N PHE A 40 -4.18 6.09 14.68
CA PHE A 40 -3.92 4.65 14.64
C PHE A 40 -2.43 4.33 14.76
N THR A 41 -2.10 3.48 15.73
CA THR A 41 -0.74 3.00 16.03
C THR A 41 -0.61 1.48 15.96
N GLY A 42 -1.73 0.74 15.97
CA GLY A 42 -1.82 -0.73 15.95
C GLY A 42 -1.35 -1.45 14.67
N PHE A 43 -0.36 -0.92 13.96
CA PHE A 43 0.11 -1.45 12.67
C PHE A 43 0.68 -2.87 12.75
N ALA A 44 1.34 -3.25 13.84
CA ALA A 44 1.93 -4.57 14.03
C ALA A 44 0.91 -5.69 13.75
N ARG A 45 -0.30 -5.58 14.30
CA ARG A 45 -1.35 -6.58 14.09
C ARG A 45 -1.86 -6.63 12.65
N LEU A 46 -1.89 -5.50 11.96
CA LEU A 46 -2.26 -5.46 10.54
C LEU A 46 -1.18 -6.11 9.67
N PHE A 47 0.10 -5.95 9.99
CA PHE A 47 1.18 -6.63 9.25
C PHE A 47 1.12 -8.15 9.45
N GLU A 48 0.89 -8.62 10.67
CA GLU A 48 0.68 -10.05 10.94
C GLU A 48 -0.47 -10.64 10.10
N LEU A 49 -1.61 -9.95 10.05
CA LEU A 49 -2.76 -10.39 9.27
C LEU A 49 -2.52 -10.28 7.76
N ALA A 50 -1.77 -9.27 7.32
CA ALA A 50 -1.40 -9.09 5.92
C ALA A 50 -0.40 -10.15 5.44
N ALA A 51 0.40 -10.73 6.34
CA ALA A 51 1.32 -11.83 6.06
C ALA A 51 0.68 -13.23 6.19
N SER A 52 -0.61 -13.31 6.50
CA SER A 52 -1.33 -14.59 6.62
C SER A 52 -1.38 -15.34 5.30
N GLU A 53 -1.43 -16.68 5.34
CA GLU A 53 -1.72 -17.52 4.18
C GLU A 53 -3.16 -17.37 3.69
N ASP A 54 -4.08 -16.92 4.55
CA ASP A 54 -5.46 -16.63 4.17
C ASP A 54 -5.50 -15.35 3.31
N THR A 55 -5.72 -15.52 2.02
CA THR A 55 -5.83 -14.42 1.07
C THR A 55 -6.92 -13.40 1.44
N ARG A 56 -8.00 -13.80 2.12
CA ARG A 56 -8.99 -12.84 2.62
C ARG A 56 -8.39 -11.89 3.66
N LEU A 57 -7.59 -12.43 4.58
CA LEU A 57 -6.90 -11.64 5.59
C LEU A 57 -5.81 -10.76 4.95
N GLN A 58 -5.07 -11.26 3.96
CA GLN A 58 -4.14 -10.43 3.18
C GLN A 58 -4.85 -9.21 2.58
N ILE A 59 -5.98 -9.44 1.91
CA ILE A 59 -6.75 -8.40 1.24
C ILE A 59 -7.30 -7.38 2.25
N ALA A 60 -7.94 -7.86 3.31
CA ALA A 60 -8.56 -6.99 4.32
C ALA A 60 -7.52 -6.14 5.06
N ALA A 61 -6.42 -6.76 5.50
CA ALA A 61 -5.39 -6.09 6.27
C ALA A 61 -4.65 -5.05 5.42
N THR A 62 -4.24 -5.40 4.19
CA THR A 62 -3.60 -4.43 3.28
C THR A 62 -4.55 -3.31 2.85
N TRP A 63 -5.85 -3.59 2.73
CA TRP A 63 -6.86 -2.55 2.49
C TRP A 63 -6.93 -1.57 3.66
N ALA A 64 -6.95 -2.07 4.90
CA ALA A 64 -6.99 -1.27 6.12
C ALA A 64 -5.72 -0.43 6.26
N LEU A 65 -4.55 -1.03 6.07
CA LEU A 65 -3.25 -0.34 6.05
C LEU A 65 -3.27 0.85 5.10
N ARG A 66 -3.64 0.63 3.84
CA ARG A 66 -3.74 1.69 2.84
C ARG A 66 -4.72 2.79 3.25
N LYS A 67 -5.87 2.41 3.83
CA LYS A 67 -6.89 3.36 4.26
C LYS A 67 -6.39 4.24 5.40
N LEU A 68 -5.74 3.66 6.40
CA LEU A 68 -5.21 4.36 7.57
C LEU A 68 -4.07 5.30 7.18
N LEU A 69 -3.14 4.84 6.33
CA LEU A 69 -2.09 5.70 5.77
C LEU A 69 -2.70 6.89 5.00
N LYS A 70 -3.74 6.64 4.18
CA LYS A 70 -4.47 7.72 3.49
C LYS A 70 -5.15 8.70 4.45
N LEU A 71 -5.54 8.26 5.65
CA LEU A 71 -6.12 9.10 6.69
C LEU A 71 -5.06 9.85 7.53
N GLY A 72 -3.78 9.65 7.24
CA GLY A 72 -2.67 10.34 7.90
C GLY A 72 -2.07 9.58 9.09
N ALA A 73 -2.37 8.29 9.25
CA ALA A 73 -1.67 7.47 10.24
C ALA A 73 -0.19 7.32 9.84
N GLU A 74 0.71 7.55 10.79
CA GLU A 74 2.15 7.58 10.54
C GLU A 74 2.83 6.25 10.91
N MET A 75 3.79 5.84 10.09
CA MET A 75 4.62 4.66 10.34
C MET A 75 5.94 5.05 10.97
N THR A 76 6.34 4.31 11.99
CA THR A 76 7.71 4.33 12.53
C THR A 76 8.66 3.59 11.58
N ALA A 77 9.97 3.69 11.83
CA ALA A 77 10.97 2.88 11.11
C ALA A 77 10.67 1.37 11.16
N ALA A 78 10.27 0.85 12.33
CA ALA A 78 9.90 -0.56 12.49
C ALA A 78 8.65 -0.93 11.66
N HIS A 79 7.68 -0.02 11.55
CA HIS A 79 6.52 -0.22 10.69
C HIS A 79 6.89 -0.19 9.20
N CYS A 80 7.83 0.67 8.80
CA CYS A 80 8.31 0.70 7.41
C CYS A 80 8.98 -0.62 7.01
N GLU A 81 9.80 -1.18 7.90
CA GLU A 81 10.42 -2.49 7.67
C GLU A 81 9.37 -3.61 7.58
N ALA A 82 8.41 -3.65 8.52
CA ALA A 82 7.32 -4.63 8.48
C ALA A 82 6.41 -4.48 7.23
N PHE A 83 6.23 -3.25 6.72
CA PHE A 83 5.52 -3.00 5.48
C PHE A 83 6.26 -3.59 4.27
N ILE A 84 7.59 -3.48 4.24
CA ILE A 84 8.43 -4.08 3.20
C ILE A 84 8.35 -5.61 3.25
N GLU A 85 8.45 -6.20 4.44
CA GLU A 85 8.30 -7.65 4.62
C GLU A 85 6.92 -8.13 4.17
N THR A 86 5.86 -7.39 4.52
CA THR A 86 4.50 -7.68 4.08
C THR A 86 4.43 -7.79 2.55
N ALA A 87 5.10 -6.90 1.82
CA ALA A 87 5.11 -6.94 0.35
C ALA A 87 5.66 -8.26 -0.23
N THR A 88 6.60 -8.92 0.46
CA THR A 88 7.18 -10.21 0.02
C THR A 88 6.20 -11.38 0.14
N ALA A 89 5.26 -11.32 1.10
CA ALA A 89 4.33 -12.39 1.43
C ALA A 89 3.03 -12.38 0.58
N GLN A 90 2.82 -11.35 -0.24
CA GLN A 90 1.53 -11.14 -0.91
C GLN A 90 1.33 -12.08 -2.10
N THR A 91 0.31 -12.93 -2.01
CA THR A 91 -0.11 -13.82 -3.10
C THR A 91 -1.38 -13.34 -3.79
N ALA A 92 -2.26 -12.63 -3.05
CA ALA A 92 -3.46 -12.01 -3.60
C ALA A 92 -3.14 -10.73 -4.39
N TRP A 93 -3.63 -10.62 -5.63
CA TRP A 93 -3.34 -9.46 -6.48
C TRP A 93 -3.97 -8.16 -5.95
N GLU A 94 -5.12 -8.25 -5.27
CA GLU A 94 -5.76 -7.13 -4.59
C GLU A 94 -4.87 -6.60 -3.45
N ALA A 95 -4.22 -7.51 -2.71
CA ALA A 95 -3.34 -7.13 -1.62
C ALA A 95 -2.04 -6.47 -2.15
N GLN A 96 -1.45 -7.02 -3.21
CA GLN A 96 -0.34 -6.37 -3.95
C GLN A 96 -0.74 -4.97 -4.45
N LEU A 97 -1.95 -4.84 -4.98
CA LEU A 97 -2.50 -3.55 -5.42
C LEU A 97 -2.61 -2.55 -4.26
N HIS A 98 -3.08 -3.00 -3.09
CA HIS A 98 -3.17 -2.14 -1.91
C HIS A 98 -1.78 -1.68 -1.44
N ILE A 99 -0.78 -2.58 -1.40
CA ILE A 99 0.60 -2.23 -1.09
C ILE A 99 1.14 -1.18 -2.06
N ALA A 100 0.99 -1.38 -3.37
CA ALA A 100 1.44 -0.41 -4.36
C ALA A 100 0.76 0.96 -4.20
N GLN A 101 -0.54 0.97 -3.89
CA GLN A 101 -1.28 2.21 -3.61
C GLN A 101 -0.83 2.91 -2.32
N SER A 102 -0.42 2.15 -1.29
CA SER A 102 -0.01 2.69 0.00
C SER A 102 1.25 3.56 -0.10
N VAL A 103 2.15 3.28 -1.04
CA VAL A 103 3.43 4.00 -1.21
C VAL A 103 3.25 5.52 -1.30
N GLN A 104 2.16 6.00 -1.91
CA GLN A 104 1.90 7.44 -2.03
C GLN A 104 1.55 8.15 -0.72
N PHE A 105 1.22 7.39 0.33
CA PHE A 105 0.79 7.91 1.62
C PHE A 105 1.85 7.73 2.72
N ILE A 106 2.96 7.05 2.43
CA ILE A 106 4.02 6.81 3.42
C ILE A 106 4.87 8.08 3.56
N GLY A 107 4.68 8.88 4.60
CA GLY A 107 5.50 10.09 4.82
C GLY A 107 6.92 9.82 5.33
N SER A 108 7.18 8.64 5.88
CA SER A 108 8.46 8.35 6.56
C SER A 108 9.66 8.29 5.61
N GLU A 109 10.76 8.92 6.04
CA GLU A 109 12.08 8.85 5.41
C GLU A 109 12.78 7.50 5.66
N ASP A 110 12.34 6.75 6.67
CA ASP A 110 12.89 5.42 7.02
C ASP A 110 12.49 4.32 6.04
N LEU A 111 11.60 4.61 5.09
CA LEU A 111 11.21 3.64 4.08
C LEU A 111 12.40 3.35 3.14
N ASN A 112 12.95 2.15 3.24
CA ASN A 112 13.98 1.67 2.32
C ASN A 112 13.40 1.50 0.89
N ALA A 113 13.49 2.57 0.11
CA ALA A 113 12.88 2.68 -1.19
C ALA A 113 13.44 1.67 -2.19
N ARG A 114 14.75 1.42 -2.15
CA ARG A 114 15.43 0.44 -3.00
C ARG A 114 14.88 -0.96 -2.79
N ARG A 115 14.83 -1.41 -1.53
CA ARG A 115 14.39 -2.75 -1.18
C ARG A 115 12.93 -2.98 -1.56
N LEU A 116 12.06 -2.01 -1.25
CA LEU A 116 10.66 -2.10 -1.66
C LEU A 116 10.53 -2.13 -3.20
N ALA A 117 11.29 -1.30 -3.91
CA ALA A 117 11.28 -1.28 -5.37
C ALA A 117 11.70 -2.63 -5.95
N ASP A 118 12.75 -3.26 -5.44
CA ASP A 118 13.20 -4.57 -5.91
C ASP A 118 12.11 -5.65 -5.71
N ILE A 119 11.38 -5.61 -4.58
CA ILE A 119 10.27 -6.53 -4.28
C ILE A 119 9.07 -6.33 -5.20
N ILE A 120 8.63 -5.08 -5.41
CA ILE A 120 7.40 -4.80 -6.17
C ILE A 120 7.63 -4.71 -7.67
N THR A 121 8.89 -4.58 -8.12
CA THR A 121 9.21 -4.46 -9.55
C THR A 121 8.54 -5.57 -10.37
N PRO A 122 8.62 -6.86 -10.03
CA PRO A 122 7.96 -7.93 -10.80
C PRO A 122 6.46 -7.69 -11.07
N TRP A 123 5.75 -6.96 -10.20
CA TRP A 123 4.31 -6.70 -10.34
C TRP A 123 3.97 -5.82 -11.56
N HIS A 124 4.93 -5.10 -12.15
CA HIS A 124 4.70 -4.37 -13.41
C HIS A 124 4.38 -5.29 -14.60
N LYS A 125 4.65 -6.60 -14.48
CA LYS A 125 4.32 -7.61 -15.50
C LYS A 125 3.00 -8.34 -15.20
N ALA A 126 2.26 -7.92 -14.17
CA ALA A 126 1.03 -8.59 -13.79
C ALA A 126 -0.01 -8.60 -14.92
N LYS A 127 -0.76 -9.70 -15.03
CA LYS A 127 -1.89 -9.81 -15.97
C LYS A 127 -2.93 -8.72 -15.74
N ARG A 128 -3.11 -8.30 -14.47
CA ARG A 128 -4.07 -7.27 -14.04
C ARG A 128 -3.55 -5.86 -14.37
N PRO A 129 -4.22 -5.10 -15.25
CA PRO A 129 -3.74 -3.76 -15.64
C PRO A 129 -3.72 -2.75 -14.49
N PHE A 130 -4.67 -2.85 -13.55
CA PHE A 130 -4.70 -2.00 -12.37
C PHE A 130 -3.45 -2.17 -11.50
N LEU A 131 -3.01 -3.42 -11.29
CA LEU A 131 -1.79 -3.69 -10.56
C LEU A 131 -0.58 -3.11 -11.29
N ARG A 132 -0.44 -3.35 -12.60
CA ARG A 132 0.66 -2.74 -13.39
C ARG A 132 0.70 -1.22 -13.25
N ALA A 133 -0.45 -0.56 -13.39
CA ALA A 133 -0.56 0.89 -13.30
C ALA A 133 -0.13 1.43 -11.92
N TRP A 134 -0.56 0.77 -10.85
CA TRP A 134 -0.22 1.21 -9.50
C TRP A 134 1.18 0.80 -9.06
N THR A 135 1.73 -0.30 -9.56
CA THR A 135 3.15 -0.62 -9.38
C THR A 135 4.02 0.43 -10.05
N LEU A 136 3.68 0.90 -11.24
CA LEU A 136 4.39 2.00 -11.89
C LEU A 136 4.35 3.27 -11.03
N ASP A 137 3.18 3.64 -10.51
CA ASP A 137 3.01 4.79 -9.62
C ASP A 137 3.93 4.69 -8.39
N ALA A 138 3.93 3.52 -7.74
CA ALA A 138 4.80 3.23 -6.61
C ALA A 138 6.28 3.38 -6.98
N LEU A 139 6.74 2.76 -8.06
CA LEU A 139 8.15 2.80 -8.48
C LEU A 139 8.62 4.22 -8.83
N CYS A 140 7.79 5.02 -9.50
CA CYS A 140 8.12 6.43 -9.75
C CYS A 140 8.26 7.24 -8.45
N ARG A 141 7.41 6.99 -7.44
CA ARG A 141 7.51 7.66 -6.14
C ARG A 141 8.71 7.20 -5.33
N LEU A 142 9.05 5.92 -5.39
CA LEU A 142 10.28 5.40 -4.76
C LEU A 142 11.53 5.99 -5.41
N ALA A 143 11.52 6.20 -6.73
CA ALA A 143 12.60 6.87 -7.44
C ALA A 143 12.76 8.36 -7.12
N HIS A 144 11.73 9.00 -6.58
CA HIS A 144 11.86 10.34 -6.02
C HIS A 144 12.63 10.34 -4.69
N ARG A 145 12.55 9.24 -3.92
CA ARG A 145 13.25 9.07 -2.64
C ARG A 145 14.69 8.56 -2.81
N ASP A 146 14.90 7.70 -3.80
CA ASP A 146 16.21 7.12 -4.10
C ASP A 146 16.58 7.39 -5.57
N THR A 147 17.58 8.25 -5.77
CA THR A 147 18.06 8.62 -7.11
C THR A 147 18.59 7.45 -7.92
N GLY A 148 19.06 6.37 -7.26
CA GLY A 148 19.51 5.14 -7.90
C GLY A 148 18.41 4.35 -8.60
N LEU A 149 17.14 4.71 -8.39
CA LEU A 149 15.98 4.09 -9.06
C LEU A 149 15.47 4.90 -10.27
N LYS A 150 15.96 6.13 -10.49
CA LYS A 150 15.43 7.06 -11.52
C LYS A 150 15.45 6.48 -12.92
N GLU A 151 16.57 5.90 -13.35
CA GLU A 151 16.72 5.34 -14.70
C GLU A 151 15.74 4.18 -14.94
N THR A 152 15.66 3.25 -13.98
CA THR A 152 14.73 2.12 -14.03
C THR A 152 13.28 2.61 -14.10
N ALA A 153 12.90 3.55 -13.23
CA ALA A 153 11.54 4.05 -13.18
C ALA A 153 11.18 4.86 -14.45
N ALA A 154 12.12 5.62 -15.02
CA ALA A 154 11.93 6.36 -16.27
C ALA A 154 11.74 5.41 -17.47
N THR A 155 12.51 4.33 -17.50
CA THR A 155 12.37 3.27 -18.50
C THR A 155 10.99 2.62 -18.43
N LEU A 156 10.53 2.26 -17.22
CA LEU A 156 9.20 1.69 -17.01
C LEU A 156 8.08 2.66 -17.35
N LEU A 157 8.25 3.95 -17.04
CA LEU A 157 7.28 5.00 -17.36
C LEU A 157 7.12 5.20 -18.87
N THR A 158 8.22 5.14 -19.62
CA THR A 158 8.19 5.18 -21.10
C THR A 158 7.45 3.96 -21.65
N LYS A 159 7.83 2.75 -21.22
CA LYS A 159 7.16 1.51 -21.65
C LYS A 159 5.67 1.49 -21.32
N ALA A 160 5.27 2.01 -20.16
CA ALA A 160 3.87 2.11 -19.77
C ALA A 160 3.05 3.07 -20.65
N GLY A 161 3.71 4.01 -21.35
CA GLY A 161 3.09 4.84 -22.38
C GLY A 161 2.59 4.04 -23.58
N GLU A 162 3.17 2.86 -23.81
CA GLU A 162 2.88 1.95 -24.93
C GLU A 162 2.06 0.72 -24.48
N ASP A 163 1.72 0.60 -23.19
CA ASP A 163 0.95 -0.54 -22.67
C ASP A 163 -0.39 -0.69 -23.44
N PRO A 164 -0.81 -1.92 -23.80
CA PRO A 164 -2.05 -2.12 -24.55
C PRO A 164 -3.30 -1.63 -23.79
N THR A 165 -3.24 -1.54 -22.46
CA THR A 165 -4.37 -1.13 -21.63
C THR A 165 -4.42 0.38 -21.38
N ALA A 166 -5.58 0.99 -21.68
CA ALA A 166 -5.77 2.43 -21.57
C ALA A 166 -5.55 2.99 -20.14
N SER A 167 -5.90 2.24 -19.10
CA SER A 167 -5.71 2.67 -17.70
C SER A 167 -4.24 2.78 -17.30
N VAL A 168 -3.38 1.90 -17.82
CA VAL A 168 -1.92 1.96 -17.61
C VAL A 168 -1.34 3.18 -18.32
N ARG A 169 -1.69 3.38 -19.60
CA ARG A 169 -1.26 4.59 -20.35
C ARG A 169 -1.75 5.88 -19.69
N ALA A 170 -2.97 5.89 -19.17
CA ALA A 170 -3.53 7.05 -18.46
C ALA A 170 -2.73 7.36 -17.19
N ARG A 171 -2.36 6.35 -16.42
CA ARG A 171 -1.51 6.52 -15.24
C ARG A 171 -0.13 7.07 -15.62
N ALA A 172 0.52 6.51 -16.64
CA ALA A 172 1.81 6.99 -17.12
C ALA A 172 1.76 8.47 -17.51
N ARG A 173 0.72 8.92 -18.22
CA ARG A 173 0.52 10.35 -18.53
C ARG A 173 0.36 11.22 -17.29
N ASN A 174 -0.38 10.75 -16.28
CA ASN A 174 -0.56 11.50 -15.04
C ASN A 174 0.75 11.63 -14.25
N LEU A 175 1.57 10.58 -14.22
CA LEU A 175 2.88 10.60 -13.56
C LEU A 175 3.84 11.58 -14.24
N LYS A 176 3.85 11.63 -15.58
CA LYS A 176 4.61 12.65 -16.35
C LYS A 176 4.15 14.07 -16.04
N LYS A 177 2.84 14.31 -15.93
CA LYS A 177 2.29 15.62 -15.56
C LYS A 177 2.62 16.03 -14.12
N ALA A 178 2.79 15.06 -13.23
CA ALA A 178 3.12 15.28 -11.84
C ALA A 178 4.63 15.54 -11.61
N ASN A 179 5.45 15.53 -12.68
CA ASN A 179 6.91 15.69 -12.61
C ASN A 179 7.58 14.74 -11.61
N LEU A 180 7.08 13.50 -11.50
CA LEU A 180 7.66 12.51 -10.59
C LEU A 180 8.96 11.91 -11.15
N LEU A 181 9.24 12.10 -12.45
CA LEU A 181 10.47 11.76 -13.17
C LEU A 181 10.64 12.66 -14.40
#